data_AF-A0AAU3FAY8-F1
#
_entry.id   AF-A0AAU3FAY8-F1
#
_cell.length_a   1.000
_cell.length_b   1.000
_cell.length_c   1.000
_cell.angle_alpha   90.00
_cell.angle_beta   90.00
_cell.angle_gamma   90.00
#
_symmetry.space_group_name_H-M   'P 1'
#
loop_
_entity.id
_entity.type
_entity.pdbx_description
1 polymer ?
#
loop_
_entity_poly.entity_id
_entity_poly.type
_entity_poly.pdbx_seq_one_letter_code
_entity_poly.pdbx_strand_id
1 'polypeptide(L)' 'MPALAVGCGQAGGPAPLDSLAQVASDVRGEVVAESGHYIAEEQPDRLAALLLDFFERASVRAS' A
#
# COMPACT_ATOMS: atom_id res chain seq x y z
N MET A 1 -14.17 5.64 -0.63
CA MET A 1 -13.70 4.54 0.22
C MET A 1 -12.20 4.68 0.39
N PRO A 2 -11.64 4.37 1.57
CA PRO A 2 -10.19 4.36 1.74
C PRO A 2 -9.53 3.34 0.82
N ALA A 3 -8.37 3.68 0.26
CA ALA A 3 -7.52 2.78 -0.50
C ALA A 3 -6.06 2.88 -0.04
N LEU A 4 -5.35 1.76 -0.11
CA LEU A 4 -3.90 1.69 0.11
C LEU A 4 -3.21 1.32 -1.20
N ALA A 5 -2.27 2.15 -1.62
CA ALA A 5 -1.38 1.90 -2.73
C ALA A 5 -0.02 1.45 -2.17
N VAL A 6 0.42 0.23 -2.51
CA VAL A 6 1.72 -0.30 -2.08
C VAL A 6 2.63 -0.44 -3.30
N GLY A 7 3.74 0.29 -3.28
CA GLY A 7 4.76 0.29 -4.31
C GLY A 7 6.04 -0.42 -3.91
N CYS A 8 6.86 -0.79 -4.90
CA CYS A 8 8.10 -1.52 -4.68
C CYS A 8 9.32 -0.62 -4.90
N GLY A 9 10.24 -0.57 -3.94
CA GLY A 9 11.36 0.37 -3.94
C GLY A 9 12.35 0.17 -5.08
N GLN A 10 12.55 -1.07 -5.52
CA GLN A 10 13.44 -1.42 -6.63
C GLN A 10 12.69 -1.65 -7.95
N ALA A 11 11.35 -1.58 -7.93
CA ALA A 11 10.50 -1.78 -9.11
C ALA A 11 9.21 -0.95 -9.02
N GLY A 12 9.21 0.22 -9.68
CA GLY A 12 8.03 1.05 -9.86
C GLY A 12 7.79 2.10 -8.77
N GLY A 13 8.43 2.00 -7.61
CA GLY A 13 8.41 3.02 -6.55
C GLY A 13 7.00 3.50 -6.23
N PRO A 14 6.72 4.81 -6.26
CA PRO A 14 5.40 5.36 -5.94
C PRO A 14 4.33 5.22 -7.05
N ALA A 15 4.63 4.59 -8.18
CA ALA A 15 3.71 4.54 -9.32
C ALA A 15 2.27 4.04 -8.99
N PRO A 16 2.06 3.07 -8.08
CA PRO A 16 0.71 2.69 -7.66
C PRO A 16 -0.06 3.84 -6.98
N LEU A 17 0.61 4.66 -6.17
CA LEU A 17 -0.01 5.83 -5.53
C LEU A 17 -0.40 6.85 -6.60
N ASP A 18 0.53 7.17 -7.50
CA ASP A 18 0.31 8.15 -8.55
C ASP A 18 -0.88 7.77 -9.44
N SER A 19 -1.01 6.48 -9.77
CA SER A 19 -2.13 5.97 -10.56
C SER A 19 -3.46 6.00 -9.80
N LEU A 20 -3.50 5.50 -8.56
CA LEU A 20 -4.74 5.43 -7.78
C LEU A 20 -5.26 6.82 -7.39
N ALA A 21 -4.37 7.78 -7.13
CA ALA A 21 -4.74 9.15 -6.80
C ALA A 21 -5.47 9.89 -7.94
N GLN A 22 -5.40 9.41 -9.18
CA GLN A 22 -6.14 9.98 -10.31
C GLN A 22 -7.64 9.69 -10.25
N VAL A 23 -8.04 8.63 -9.55
CA VAL A 23 -9.42 8.09 -9.60
C VAL A 23 -10.06 7.92 -8.21
N ALA A 24 -9.29 8.08 -7.13
CA ALA A 24 -9.78 7.97 -5.77
C ALA A 24 -9.32 9.16 -4.90
N SER A 25 -10.21 9.63 -4.02
CA SER A 25 -9.99 10.82 -3.18
C SER A 25 -9.46 10.54 -1.77
N ASP A 26 -9.42 9.27 -1.34
CA ASP A 26 -8.88 8.83 -0.03
C ASP A 26 -7.89 7.69 -0.27
N VAL A 27 -6.69 8.05 -0.74
CA VAL A 27 -5.61 7.11 -1.05
C VAL A 27 -4.43 7.39 -0.13
N ARG A 28 -3.90 6.33 0.48
CA ARG A 28 -2.61 6.34 1.17
C ARG A 28 -1.61 5.56 0.35
N GLY A 29 -0.37 6.02 0.29
CA GLY A 29 0.70 5.36 -0.45
C GLY A 29 1.86 5.00 0.46
N GLU A 30 2.41 3.81 0.24
CA GLU A 30 3.61 3.32 0.90
C GLU A 30 4.52 2.66 -0.13
N VAL A 31 5.84 2.81 0.03
CA VAL A 31 6.83 2.15 -0.81
C VAL A 31 7.68 1.22 0.06
N VAL A 32 7.73 -0.06 -0.30
CA VAL A 32 8.57 -1.05 0.39
C VAL A 32 9.97 -1.00 -0.22
N ALA A 33 10.93 -0.43 0.51
CA ALA A 33 12.24 -0.06 -0.05
C ALA A 33 13.06 -1.24 -0.62
N GLU A 34 13.12 -2.36 0.11
CA GLU A 34 13.91 -3.53 -0.24
C GLU A 34 13.06 -4.59 -0.97
N SER A 35 12.30 -4.18 -1.99
CA SER A 35 11.49 -5.09 -2.81
C SER A 35 11.49 -4.75 -4.30
N GLY A 36 11.56 -5.79 -5.12
CA GLY A 36 11.22 -5.84 -6.53
C GLY A 36 9.71 -6.02 -6.75
N HIS A 37 9.33 -6.55 -7.91
CA HIS A 37 7.94 -6.54 -8.37
C HIS A 37 6.98 -7.38 -7.51
N TYR A 38 7.50 -8.33 -6.73
CA TYR A 38 6.75 -9.37 -6.04
C TYR A 38 6.84 -9.18 -4.53
N ILE A 39 6.31 -8.06 -4.02
CA ILE A 39 6.41 -7.67 -2.60
C ILE A 39 5.91 -8.77 -1.64
N ALA A 40 4.89 -9.53 -2.03
CA ALA A 40 4.33 -10.60 -1.18
C ALA A 40 5.33 -11.73 -0.93
N GLU A 41 6.16 -12.06 -1.91
CA GLU A 41 7.23 -13.06 -1.80
C GLU A 41 8.52 -12.46 -1.21
N GLU A 42 8.84 -11.23 -1.58
CA GLU A 42 10.12 -10.60 -1.23
C GLU A 42 10.14 -9.97 0.17
N GLN A 43 9.02 -9.41 0.60
CA GLN A 43 8.85 -8.69 1.87
C GLN A 43 7.50 -9.02 2.53
N PRO A 44 7.18 -10.31 2.77
CA PRO A 44 5.86 -10.76 3.25
C PRO A 44 5.44 -10.07 4.54
N ASP A 45 6.36 -9.97 5.52
CA ASP A 45 6.05 -9.40 6.84
C ASP A 45 5.74 -7.90 6.74
N ARG A 46 6.50 -7.17 5.90
CA ARG A 46 6.27 -5.74 5.71
C ARG A 46 4.94 -5.49 5.02
N LEU A 47 4.62 -6.27 3.99
CA LEU A 47 3.33 -6.17 3.30
C LEU A 47 2.17 -6.51 4.22
N ALA A 48 2.27 -7.60 4.99
CA ALA A 48 1.24 -8.01 5.94
C ALA A 48 0.98 -6.92 6.99
N ALA A 49 2.04 -6.33 7.56
CA ALA A 49 1.91 -5.25 8.54
C ALA A 49 1.20 -4.01 7.96
N LEU A 50 1.50 -3.64 6.71
CA LEU A 50 0.82 -2.52 6.03
C LEU A 50 -0.67 -2.79 5.84
N LEU A 51 -1.01 -4.01 5.39
CA LEU A 51 -2.40 -4.40 5.17
C LEU A 51 -3.20 -4.44 6.49
N LEU A 52 -2.63 -5.01 7.54
CA LEU A 52 -3.26 -5.08 8.87
C LEU A 52 -3.51 -3.68 9.44
N ASP A 53 -2.50 -2.78 9.45
CA ASP A 53 -2.69 -1.39 9.92
C ASP A 53 -3.77 -0.65 9.12
N PHE A 54 -3.80 -0.84 7.79
CA PHE A 54 -4.82 -0.23 6.96
C PHE A 54 -6.23 -0.73 7.30
N PHE A 55 -6.42 -2.04 7.46
CA PHE A 55 -7.73 -2.61 7.78
C PHE A 55 -8.20 -2.27 9.20
N GLU A 56 -7.30 -2.24 10.19
CA GLU A 56 -7.63 -1.79 11.54
C GLU A 56 -8.16 -0.36 11.52
N ARG A 57 -7.47 0.56 10.84
CA ARG A 57 -7.92 1.96 10.73
C ARG A 57 -9.23 2.11 9.96
N ALA A 58 -9.45 1.29 8.92
CA ALA A 58 -10.70 1.29 8.18
C ALA A 58 -11.88 0.81 9.05
N SER A 59 -11.66 -0.21 9.89
CA SER A 59 -12.69 -0.75 10.78
C SER A 59 -13.14 0.23 11.86
N VAL A 60 -12.21 1.00 12.43
CA VAL A 60 -12.49 2.02 13.45
C VAL A 60 -13.36 3.16 12.91
N ARG A 61 -13.21 3.52 11.63
CA ARG A 61 -14.01 4.57 10.98
C ARG A 61 -15.43 4.13 10.62
N ALA A 62 -15.70 2.82 10.60
CA ALA A 62 -16.99 2.25 10.25
C ALA A 62 -17.89 1.98 11.47
N SER A 63 -17.38 2.20 12.69
CA SER A 63 -18.08 2.03 13.98
C SER A 63 -18.52 3.37 14.57
#